data_AF-A0A2N3E143-F1
#
_entry.id   AF-A0A2N3E143-F1
#
_cell.length_a   1.000
_cell.length_b   1.000
_cell.length_c   1.000
_cell.angle_alpha   90.00
_cell.angle_beta   90.00
_cell.angle_gamma   90.00
#
_symmetry.space_group_name_H-M   'P 1'
#
loop_
_entity.id
_entity.type
_entity.pdbx_description
1 polymer ?
#
loop_
_entity_poly.entity_id
_entity_poly.type
_entity_poly.pdbx_seq_one_letter_code
_entity_poly.pdbx_strand_id
1 'polypeptide(L)' 'MSLGIALGEGKTLEEVMGARNSVSEGVHSATAVVALARKYDIEMPIAEAVAEIVTARTKVDDVIAALLARPFRAET' A
#
# COMPACT_ATOMS: atom_id res chain seq x y z
N MET A 1 -6.55 15.59 6.56
CA MET A 1 -5.98 14.31 7.04
C MET A 1 -5.49 13.51 5.86
N SER A 2 -4.27 12.95 5.86
CA SER A 2 -3.72 12.17 4.72
C SER A 2 -4.46 10.82 4.55
N LEU A 3 -4.45 10.24 3.35
CA LEU A 3 -5.12 8.96 3.06
C LEU A 3 -4.57 7.83 3.96
N GLY A 4 -3.24 7.73 4.07
CA GLY A 4 -2.60 6.68 4.86
C GLY A 4 -2.95 6.73 6.35
N ILE A 5 -3.06 7.92 6.95
CA ILE A 5 -3.49 8.06 8.34
C ILE A 5 -4.92 7.55 8.52
N ALA A 6 -5.83 7.96 7.63
CA ALA A 6 -7.22 7.56 7.72
C ALA A 6 -7.42 6.04 7.58
N LEU A 7 -6.68 5.40 6.67
CA LEU A 7 -6.67 3.94 6.52
C LEU A 7 -6.09 3.25 7.77
N GLY A 8 -5.03 3.81 8.37
CA GLY A 8 -4.45 3.31 9.62
C GLY A 8 -5.36 3.47 10.84
N GLU A 9 -6.27 4.45 10.83
CA GLU A 9 -7.33 4.61 11.83
C GLU A 9 -8.50 3.62 11.64
N GLY A 10 -8.45 2.76 10.62
CA GLY A 10 -9.46 1.75 10.34
C GLY A 10 -10.60 2.21 9.43
N LYS A 11 -10.51 3.41 8.83
CA LYS A 11 -11.48 3.84 7.82
C LYS A 11 -11.26 3.08 6.52
N THR A 12 -12.34 2.79 5.82
CA THR A 12 -12.31 2.15 4.49
C THR A 12 -11.85 3.12 3.42
N LEU A 13 -11.35 2.58 2.30
CA LEU A 13 -10.93 3.41 1.16
C LEU A 13 -12.10 4.22 0.62
N GLU A 14 -13.29 3.62 0.55
CA GLU A 14 -14.53 4.23 0.09
C GLU A 14 -14.92 5.43 0.95
N GLU A 15 -14.88 5.28 2.29
CA GLU A 15 -15.17 6.37 3.23
C GLU A 15 -14.20 7.55 3.05
N VAL A 16 -12.90 7.26 2.87
CA VAL A 16 -11.87 8.29 2.77
C VAL A 16 -11.89 9.00 1.41
N MET A 17 -12.12 8.25 0.33
CA MET A 17 -12.16 8.79 -1.03
C MET A 17 -13.46 9.55 -1.30
N GLY A 18 -14.61 9.06 -0.78
CA GLY A 18 -15.91 9.72 -0.93
C GLY A 18 -16.02 11.06 -0.20
N ALA A 19 -15.27 11.26 0.88
CA ALA A 19 -15.25 12.50 1.66
C ALA A 19 -14.23 13.54 1.18
N ARG A 20 -13.46 13.25 0.11
CA ARG A 20 -12.31 14.06 -0.31
C ARG A 20 -12.55 14.83 -1.61
N ASN A 21 -12.14 16.10 -1.60
CA ASN A 21 -12.04 16.95 -2.79
C ASN A 21 -10.64 16.95 -3.41
N SER A 22 -9.69 16.17 -2.87
CA SER A 22 -8.30 16.12 -3.35
C SER A 22 -7.91 14.72 -3.81
N VAL A 23 -7.17 14.66 -4.92
CA VAL A 23 -6.68 13.42 -5.52
C VAL A 23 -5.57 12.81 -4.65
N SER A 24 -5.68 11.50 -4.41
CA SER A 24 -4.59 10.72 -3.81
C SER A 24 -3.86 9.95 -4.91
N GLU A 25 -2.86 10.59 -5.54
CA GLU A 25 -2.10 10.01 -6.65
C GLU A 25 -1.48 8.65 -6.30
N GLY A 26 -1.02 8.50 -5.05
CA GLY A 26 -0.42 7.26 -4.55
C GLY A 26 -1.31 6.02 -4.69
N VAL A 27 -2.64 6.16 -4.72
CA VAL A 27 -3.58 5.04 -4.96
C VAL A 27 -3.35 4.43 -6.35
N HIS A 28 -3.16 5.28 -7.35
CA HIS A 28 -2.97 4.88 -8.73
C HIS A 28 -1.50 4.51 -8.98
N SER A 29 -0.58 5.34 -8.49
CA SER A 29 0.85 5.16 -8.69
C SER A 29 1.38 3.89 -8.06
N ALA A 30 0.88 3.46 -6.90
CA ALA A 30 1.32 2.21 -6.27
C ALA A 30 1.12 0.99 -7.19
N THR A 31 -0.06 0.87 -7.80
CA THR A 31 -0.35 -0.24 -8.74
C THR A 31 0.52 -0.15 -9.99
N ALA A 32 0.74 1.05 -10.52
CA ALA A 32 1.60 1.26 -11.70
C ALA A 32 3.07 0.92 -11.42
N VAL A 33 3.60 1.33 -10.27
CA VAL A 33 4.97 1.02 -9.82
C VAL A 33 5.14 -0.48 -9.63
N VAL A 34 4.19 -1.15 -8.98
CA VAL A 34 4.25 -2.62 -8.80
C VAL A 34 4.21 -3.35 -10.15
N ALA A 35 3.38 -2.90 -11.10
CA ALA A 35 3.35 -3.47 -12.43
C ALA A 35 4.70 -3.30 -13.17
N LEU A 36 5.34 -2.13 -13.03
CA LEU A 36 6.66 -1.87 -13.58
C LEU A 36 7.74 -2.73 -12.92
N ALA A 37 7.73 -2.82 -11.59
CA ALA A 37 8.67 -3.63 -10.81
C ALA A 37 8.62 -5.10 -11.25
N ARG A 38 7.42 -5.67 -11.39
CA ARG A 38 7.22 -7.04 -11.90
C ARG A 38 7.76 -7.24 -13.32
N LYS A 39 7.61 -6.24 -14.20
CA LYS A 39 8.15 -6.31 -15.57
C LYS A 39 9.68 -6.41 -15.59
N TYR A 40 10.34 -5.81 -14.61
CA TYR A 40 11.81 -5.77 -14.51
C TYR A 40 12.37 -6.73 -13.44
N ASP A 41 11.54 -7.60 -12.86
CA ASP A 41 11.93 -8.54 -11.80
C ASP A 41 12.58 -7.83 -10.59
N ILE A 42 12.03 -6.68 -10.21
CA ILE A 42 12.47 -5.89 -9.05
C ILE A 42 11.52 -6.14 -7.88
N GLU A 43 12.04 -6.61 -6.75
CA GLU A 43 11.27 -6.76 -5.51
C GLU A 43 10.98 -5.37 -4.91
N MET A 44 9.69 -5.05 -4.69
CA MET A 44 9.28 -3.78 -4.08
C MET A 44 8.26 -4.02 -2.95
N PRO A 45 8.67 -4.63 -1.83
CA PRO A 45 7.74 -5.16 -0.82
C PRO A 45 6.86 -4.08 -0.19
N ILE A 46 7.39 -2.86 -0.01
CA ILE A 46 6.62 -1.73 0.53
C ILE A 46 5.60 -1.21 -0.50
N ALA A 47 5.97 -1.10 -1.77
CA ALA A 47 5.04 -0.63 -2.80
C ALA A 47 3.94 -1.66 -3.06
N GLU A 48 4.28 -2.94 -3.01
CA GLU A 48 3.34 -4.07 -3.08
C GLU A 48 2.33 -4.01 -1.92
N ALA A 49 2.81 -3.86 -0.69
CA ALA A 49 1.99 -3.69 0.50
C ALA A 49 1.01 -2.50 0.37
N VAL A 50 1.51 -1.33 -0.07
CA VAL A 50 0.66 -0.16 -0.29
C VAL A 50 -0.38 -0.44 -1.37
N ALA A 51 0.00 -1.08 -2.47
CA ALA A 51 -0.91 -1.43 -3.55
C ALA A 51 -2.02 -2.39 -3.07
N GLU A 52 -1.71 -3.36 -2.20
CA GLU A 52 -2.72 -4.25 -1.63
C GLU A 52 -3.74 -3.50 -0.76
N ILE A 53 -3.27 -2.59 0.10
CA ILE A 53 -4.12 -1.78 0.98
C ILE A 53 -5.05 -0.89 0.14
N VAL A 54 -4.50 -0.11 -0.81
CA VAL A 54 -5.28 0.86 -1.60
C VAL A 54 -6.13 0.21 -2.69
N THR A 55 -6.02 -1.10 -2.89
CA THR A 55 -6.93 -1.88 -3.74
C THR A 55 -7.89 -2.75 -2.94
N ALA A 56 -7.93 -2.57 -1.61
CA ALA A 56 -8.78 -3.32 -0.68
C ALA A 56 -8.63 -4.84 -0.78
N ARG A 57 -7.46 -5.33 -1.20
CA ARG A 57 -7.17 -6.78 -1.32
C ARG A 57 -6.83 -7.42 0.02
N THR A 58 -6.21 -6.65 0.91
CA THR A 58 -5.70 -7.12 2.20
C THR A 58 -5.93 -6.04 3.26
N LYS A 59 -6.18 -6.44 4.52
CA LYS A 59 -6.29 -5.49 5.63
C LYS A 59 -4.91 -4.94 6.02
N VAL A 60 -4.89 -3.74 6.59
CA VAL A 60 -3.65 -3.08 7.02
C VAL A 60 -2.85 -3.96 7.99
N ASP A 61 -3.50 -4.56 9.00
CA ASP A 61 -2.83 -5.42 9.99
C ASP A 61 -2.19 -6.66 9.37
N ASP A 62 -2.89 -7.29 8.41
CA ASP A 62 -2.40 -8.48 7.71
C ASP A 62 -1.17 -8.15 6.84
N VAL A 63 -1.19 -6.98 6.18
CA VAL A 63 -0.05 -6.47 5.39
C VAL A 63 1.15 -6.17 6.29
N ILE A 64 0.92 -5.56 7.46
CA ILE A 64 1.98 -5.30 8.45
C ILE A 64 2.58 -6.63 8.92
N ALA A 65 1.75 -7.62 9.26
CA ALA A 65 2.21 -8.93 9.69
C ALA A 65 3.05 -9.62 8.61
N ALA A 66 2.62 -9.58 7.34
CA ALA A 66 3.35 -10.14 6.22
C ALA A 66 4.72 -9.45 6.00
N LEU A 67 4.77 -8.12 6.09
CA LEU A 67 6.02 -7.37 5.97
C LEU A 67 7.02 -7.72 7.07
N LEU A 68 6.54 -7.85 8.31
CA LEU A 68 7.37 -8.20 9.48
C LEU A 68 7.81 -9.67 9.48
N ALA A 69 7.07 -10.55 8.80
CA ALA A 69 7.42 -11.97 8.66
C ALA A 69 8.49 -12.24 7.58
N ARG A 70 8.93 -11.23 6.82
CA ARG A 70 9.97 -11.39 5.80
C ARG A 70 11.30 -11.82 6.43
N PRO A 71 12.12 -12.62 5.74
CA PRO A 71 13.43 -13.04 6.25
C PRO A 71 14.33 -11.85 6.60
N PHE A 72 15.07 -11.96 7.70
CA PHE A 72 16.08 -10.98 8.06
C PHE A 72 17.16 -10.89 6.98
N ARG A 73 17.53 -9.66 6.62
CA ARG A 73 18.62 -9.36 5.69
C ARG A 73 19.58 -8.41 6.39
N ALA A 74 20.88 -8.71 6.33
CA ALA A 74 21.91 -7.79 6.80
C ALA A 74 21.99 -6.59 5.85
N GLU A 75 22.16 -5.40 6.42
CA GLU A 75 22.54 -4.21 5.65
C GLU A 75 24.03 -4.35 5.27
N THR A 76 24.34 -4.07 4.01
CA THR A 76 25.71 -4.13 3.45
C THR A 76 26.26 -2.74 3.21
#